data_AF-A0A350QZ82-F1
#
_entry.id   AF-A0A350QZ82-F1
#
_cell.length_a   1.000
_cell.length_b   1.000
_cell.length_c   1.000
_cell.angle_alpha   90.00
_cell.angle_beta   90.00
_cell.angle_gamma   90.00
#
_symmetry.space_group_name_H-M   'P 1'
#
loop_
_entity.id
_entity.type
_entity.pdbx_description
1 polymer ?
#
loop_
_entity_poly.entity_id
_entity_poly.type
_entity_poly.pdbx_seq_one_letter_code
_entity_poly.pdbx_strand_id
1 'polypeptide(L)'
;MPCKGFTLLEVVIALAVFGFLIGGLLGFLPWGVEGVGKVRQQNVAYGLVDGVQVELERMGFSLVEKGTTRWTNPTNPQELPPMNVLLVARKEGGQVEFERVIESDVEKMNNPDDNEEGATQESWQSLSGGANVPFNESNGFPVSLLGVETVRDTLPYSQRWIPEGERYFLIKCTQYPIGHRHQHHPSNGFLALQIDVQWPYKVPDPSRGTDGFRRVAERYRSHFRFPLAITR
;
A
#
# COMPACT_ATOMS: atom_id res chain seq x y z
N MET A 1 17.70 30.14 -64.25
CA MET A 1 16.76 29.62 -63.22
C MET A 1 16.59 30.70 -62.17
N PRO A 2 15.44 31.35 -62.03
CA PRO A 2 15.26 32.35 -61.00
C PRO A 2 15.07 31.65 -59.65
N CYS A 3 15.92 31.94 -58.69
CA CYS A 3 15.70 31.56 -57.29
C CYS A 3 14.47 32.35 -56.81
N LYS A 4 13.32 31.68 -56.65
CA LYS A 4 12.15 32.26 -55.98
C LYS A 4 12.51 32.49 -54.51
N GLY A 5 12.73 33.74 -54.13
CA GLY A 5 12.81 34.13 -52.72
C GLY A 5 11.44 34.05 -52.07
N PHE A 6 11.40 33.68 -50.79
CA PHE A 6 10.17 33.68 -50.01
C PHE A 6 9.68 35.11 -49.77
N THR A 7 8.38 35.34 -49.84
CA THR A 7 7.78 36.63 -49.47
C THR A 7 7.74 36.78 -47.97
N LEU A 8 7.85 38.01 -47.46
CA LEU A 8 7.77 38.29 -46.02
C LEU A 8 6.44 37.81 -45.42
N LEU A 9 5.35 37.87 -46.19
CA LEU A 9 4.03 37.39 -45.77
C LEU A 9 4.00 35.86 -45.61
N GLU A 10 4.59 35.10 -46.53
CA GLU A 10 4.71 33.64 -46.40
C GLU A 10 5.51 33.24 -45.16
N VAL A 11 6.59 33.96 -44.86
CA VAL A 11 7.43 33.69 -43.68
C VAL A 11 6.66 33.95 -42.38
N VAL A 12 5.91 35.06 -42.31
CA VAL A 12 5.11 35.40 -41.12
C VAL A 12 3.99 34.38 -40.89
N ILE A 13 3.28 33.98 -41.95
CA ILE A 13 2.24 32.95 -41.85
C ILE A 13 2.84 31.61 -41.41
N ALA A 14 3.98 31.20 -42.00
CA ALA A 14 4.65 29.97 -41.64
C ALA A 14 5.10 29.96 -40.17
N LEU A 15 5.65 31.07 -39.67
CA LEU A 15 6.03 31.21 -38.26
C LEU A 15 4.83 31.18 -37.31
N ALA A 16 3.72 31.82 -37.68
CA ALA A 16 2.50 31.80 -36.87
C ALA A 16 1.89 30.39 -36.78
N VAL A 17 1.81 29.67 -37.90
CA VAL A 17 1.32 28.28 -37.94
C VAL A 17 2.25 27.36 -37.16
N PHE A 18 3.56 27.52 -37.32
CA PHE A 18 4.55 26.73 -36.60
C PHE A 18 4.49 26.99 -35.08
N GLY A 19 4.36 28.25 -34.67
CA GLY A 19 4.19 28.64 -33.28
C GLY A 19 2.91 28.07 -32.67
N PHE A 20 1.80 28.08 -33.42
CA PHE A 20 0.53 27.47 -32.98
C PHE A 20 0.64 25.95 -32.84
N LEU A 21 1.27 25.27 -33.79
CA LEU A 21 1.46 23.81 -33.74
C LEU A 21 2.34 23.38 -32.57
N ILE A 22 3.46 24.06 -32.35
CA ILE A 22 4.35 23.77 -31.21
C ILE A 22 3.64 24.12 -29.90
N GLY A 23 3.00 25.29 -29.81
CA GLY A 23 2.27 25.71 -28.62
C GLY A 23 1.15 24.75 -28.24
N GLY A 24 0.37 24.29 -29.23
CA GLY A 24 -0.64 23.25 -29.03
C GLY A 24 -0.04 21.95 -28.53
N LEU A 25 1.00 21.44 -29.20
CA LEU A 25 1.61 20.16 -28.83
C LEU A 25 2.24 20.18 -27.43
N LEU A 26 2.97 21.26 -27.09
CA LEU A 26 3.53 21.45 -25.76
C LEU A 26 2.45 21.61 -24.68
N GLY A 27 1.31 22.24 -25.01
CA GLY A 27 0.18 22.39 -24.09
C GLY A 27 -0.49 21.07 -23.69
N PHE A 28 -0.45 20.05 -24.56
CA PHE A 28 -1.06 18.75 -24.28
C PHE A 28 -0.10 17.72 -23.63
N LEU A 29 1.21 17.95 -23.66
CA LEU A 29 2.21 17.03 -23.08
C LEU A 29 1.99 16.74 -21.58
N PRO A 30 1.74 17.73 -20.70
CA PRO A 30 1.57 17.46 -19.27
C PRO A 30 0.41 16.50 -18.98
N TRP A 31 -0.72 16.69 -19.67
CA TRP A 31 -1.90 15.84 -19.55
C TRP A 31 -1.64 14.39 -20.00
N GLY A 32 -0.90 14.22 -21.10
CA GLY A 32 -0.54 12.89 -21.60
C GLY A 32 0.34 12.12 -20.60
N VAL A 33 1.34 12.78 -20.02
CA VAL A 33 2.30 12.13 -19.11
C VAL A 33 1.64 11.77 -17.77
N GLU A 34 0.82 12.65 -17.21
CA GLU A 34 0.10 12.37 -15.97
C GLU A 34 -0.90 11.22 -16.11
N GLY A 35 -1.61 11.15 -17.25
CA GLY A 35 -2.55 10.07 -17.55
C GLY A 35 -1.87 8.70 -17.61
N VAL A 36 -0.75 8.60 -18.33
CA VAL A 36 0.02 7.35 -18.45
C VAL A 36 0.58 6.89 -17.09
N GLY A 37 1.05 7.83 -16.27
CA GLY A 37 1.55 7.53 -14.92
C GLY A 37 0.48 6.89 -14.01
N LYS A 38 -0.74 7.44 -14.03
CA LYS A 38 -1.87 6.91 -13.23
C LYS A 38 -2.28 5.51 -13.67
N VAL A 39 -2.41 5.28 -14.97
CA VAL A 39 -2.76 3.94 -15.52
C VAL A 39 -1.68 2.92 -15.18
N ARG A 40 -0.39 3.29 -15.27
CA ARG A 40 0.70 2.39 -14.90
C ARG A 40 0.63 1.99 -13.42
N GLN A 41 0.44 2.95 -12.51
CA GLN A 41 0.36 2.65 -11.07
C GLN A 41 -0.82 1.75 -10.73
N GLN A 42 -1.97 1.97 -11.39
CA GLN A 42 -3.14 1.14 -11.25
C GLN A 42 -2.90 -0.30 -11.74
N ASN A 43 -2.24 -0.46 -12.89
CA ASN A 43 -1.86 -1.78 -13.40
C ASN A 43 -0.88 -2.50 -12.46
N VAL A 44 0.07 -1.77 -11.86
CA VAL A 44 0.97 -2.33 -10.84
C VAL A 44 0.18 -2.77 -9.62
N ALA A 45 -0.75 -1.95 -9.11
CA ALA A 45 -1.59 -2.30 -7.97
C ALA A 45 -2.41 -3.57 -8.22
N TYR A 46 -2.94 -3.75 -9.44
CA TYR A 46 -3.65 -4.98 -9.83
C TYR A 46 -2.73 -6.20 -9.88
N GLY A 47 -1.45 -6.02 -10.23
CA GLY A 47 -0.45 -7.08 -10.19
C GLY A 47 0.00 -7.49 -8.78
N LEU A 48 -0.34 -6.73 -7.73
CA LEU A 48 0.06 -7.06 -6.36
C LEU A 48 -0.81 -8.16 -5.72
N VAL A 49 -1.93 -8.53 -6.33
CA VAL A 49 -2.88 -9.52 -5.76
C VAL A 49 -2.17 -10.83 -5.38
N ASP A 50 -1.35 -11.37 -6.28
CA ASP A 50 -0.63 -12.61 -6.05
C ASP A 50 0.42 -12.45 -4.93
N GLY A 51 1.15 -11.33 -4.93
CA GLY A 51 2.14 -11.02 -3.89
C GLY A 51 1.51 -10.91 -2.50
N VAL A 52 0.32 -10.31 -2.41
CA VAL A 52 -0.46 -10.23 -1.16
C VAL A 52 -0.85 -11.63 -0.68
N GLN A 53 -1.31 -12.50 -1.58
CA GLN A 53 -1.67 -13.87 -1.22
C GLN A 53 -0.46 -14.64 -0.66
N VAL A 54 0.65 -14.62 -1.39
CA VAL A 54 1.90 -15.30 -0.99
C VAL A 54 2.38 -14.82 0.37
N GLU A 55 2.35 -13.50 0.62
CA GLU A 55 2.81 -12.94 1.88
C GLU A 55 1.90 -13.31 3.06
N LEU A 56 0.57 -13.29 2.86
CA LEU A 56 -0.38 -13.72 3.89
C LEU A 56 -0.26 -15.22 4.21
N GLU A 57 -0.02 -16.06 3.20
CA GLU A 57 0.25 -17.49 3.38
C GLU A 57 1.57 -17.70 4.14
N ARG A 58 2.62 -16.93 3.81
CA ARG A 58 3.91 -16.97 4.50
C ARG A 58 3.81 -16.56 5.97
N MET A 59 3.01 -15.53 6.29
CA MET A 59 2.73 -15.10 7.66
C MET A 59 1.98 -16.17 8.46
N GLY A 60 1.19 -16.99 7.76
CA GLY A 60 0.42 -18.08 8.32
C GLY A 60 -0.93 -17.64 8.89
N PHE A 61 -1.89 -18.56 8.85
CA PHE A 61 -3.29 -18.31 9.22
C PHE A 61 -3.46 -17.67 10.61
N SER A 62 -2.75 -18.19 11.61
CA SER A 62 -2.91 -17.72 13.00
C SER A 62 -2.52 -16.26 13.18
N LEU A 63 -1.44 -15.81 12.54
CA LEU A 63 -0.96 -14.43 12.67
C LEU A 63 -1.94 -13.49 11.97
N VAL A 64 -2.37 -13.84 10.76
CA VAL A 64 -3.33 -13.03 10.00
C VAL A 64 -4.69 -12.97 10.69
N GLU A 65 -5.19 -14.08 11.22
CA GLU A 65 -6.44 -14.12 12.01
C GLU A 65 -6.38 -13.13 13.17
N LYS A 66 -5.31 -13.20 13.98
CA LYS A 66 -5.17 -12.33 15.16
C LYS A 66 -4.90 -10.88 14.80
N GLY A 67 -4.09 -10.63 13.76
CA GLY A 67 -3.75 -9.28 13.28
C GLY A 67 -4.89 -8.57 12.53
N THR A 68 -5.94 -9.29 12.16
CA THR A 68 -7.13 -8.72 11.49
C THR A 68 -8.39 -8.82 12.35
N THR A 69 -8.23 -9.08 13.65
CA THR A 69 -9.34 -9.24 14.60
C THR A 69 -10.22 -7.99 14.58
N ARG A 70 -11.52 -8.19 14.40
CA ARG A 70 -12.51 -7.11 14.36
C ARG A 70 -13.68 -7.31 15.32
N TRP A 71 -13.80 -8.48 15.91
CA TRP A 71 -14.90 -8.81 16.79
C TRP A 71 -14.48 -9.85 17.83
N THR A 72 -15.27 -9.95 18.90
CA THR A 72 -14.95 -10.76 20.08
C THR A 72 -15.35 -12.24 19.95
N ASN A 73 -16.24 -12.74 20.81
CA ASN A 73 -16.55 -14.15 20.94
C ASN A 73 -17.45 -14.65 19.80
N PRO A 74 -17.14 -15.81 19.20
CA PRO A 74 -18.01 -16.57 18.29
C PRO A 74 -19.51 -16.56 18.60
N THR A 75 -19.85 -16.76 19.87
CA THR A 75 -21.23 -17.00 20.32
C THR A 75 -21.97 -15.72 20.67
N ASN A 76 -21.24 -14.61 20.87
CA ASN A 76 -21.80 -13.30 21.15
C ASN A 76 -20.85 -12.22 20.59
N PRO A 77 -20.88 -12.00 19.27
CA PRO A 77 -19.89 -11.16 18.61
C PRO A 77 -20.16 -9.69 18.90
N GLN A 78 -19.18 -9.02 19.50
CA GLN A 78 -19.17 -7.56 19.66
C GLN A 78 -18.09 -6.98 18.76
N GLU A 79 -18.37 -5.86 18.09
CA GLU A 79 -17.36 -5.16 17.30
C GLU A 79 -16.28 -4.58 18.20
N LEU A 80 -15.03 -4.78 17.78
CA LEU A 80 -13.85 -4.16 18.33
C LEU A 80 -13.35 -3.09 17.33
N PRO A 81 -12.53 -2.13 17.79
CA PRO A 81 -11.70 -1.35 16.88
C PRO A 81 -10.98 -2.30 15.91
N PRO A 82 -11.13 -2.12 14.59
CA PRO A 82 -10.60 -3.09 13.65
C PRO A 82 -9.08 -3.05 13.66
N MET A 83 -8.47 -4.21 13.85
CA MET A 83 -7.05 -4.40 13.61
C MET A 83 -6.82 -4.65 12.12
N ASN A 84 -5.76 -4.02 11.59
CA ASN A 84 -5.39 -4.11 10.20
C ASN A 84 -3.96 -4.65 10.11
N VAL A 85 -3.78 -5.72 9.33
CA VAL A 85 -2.45 -6.13 8.89
C VAL A 85 -2.03 -5.22 7.74
N LEU A 86 -0.88 -4.56 7.89
CA LEU A 86 -0.30 -3.69 6.87
C LEU A 86 0.79 -4.44 6.13
N LEU A 87 0.63 -4.57 4.82
CA LEU A 87 1.70 -4.98 3.91
C LEU A 87 2.12 -3.78 3.06
N VAL A 88 3.34 -3.82 2.53
CA VAL A 88 3.89 -2.76 1.70
C VAL A 88 4.58 -3.31 0.47
N ALA A 89 4.58 -2.53 -0.60
CA ALA A 89 5.32 -2.83 -1.81
C ALA A 89 5.99 -1.58 -2.40
N ARG A 90 7.03 -1.80 -3.20
CA ARG A 90 7.75 -0.74 -3.92
C ARG A 90 6.92 -0.18 -5.06
N LYS A 91 7.27 1.00 -5.56
CA LYS A 91 6.55 1.67 -6.66
C LYS A 91 6.57 0.86 -7.96
N GLU A 92 7.62 0.07 -8.16
CA GLU A 92 7.81 -0.83 -9.29
C GLU A 92 6.90 -2.08 -9.19
N GLY A 93 6.34 -2.33 -8.00
CA GLY A 93 5.57 -3.52 -7.67
C GLY A 93 6.43 -4.74 -7.32
N GLY A 94 5.89 -5.93 -7.56
CA GLY A 94 6.57 -7.19 -7.29
C GLY A 94 6.35 -7.67 -5.87
N GLN A 95 7.40 -7.59 -5.05
CA GLN A 95 7.41 -8.14 -3.71
C GLN A 95 6.51 -7.33 -2.75
N VAL A 96 5.71 -8.06 -1.99
CA VAL A 96 4.84 -7.54 -0.93
C VAL A 96 5.38 -8.07 0.40
N GLU A 97 5.55 -7.18 1.37
CA GLU A 97 6.16 -7.53 2.66
C GLU A 97 5.31 -7.02 3.81
N PHE A 98 5.18 -7.84 4.84
CA PHE A 98 4.49 -7.50 6.06
C PHE A 98 5.22 -6.40 6.84
N GLU A 99 4.59 -5.22 6.97
CA GLU A 99 5.17 -4.09 7.70
C GLU A 99 4.91 -4.21 9.20
N ARG A 100 3.63 -4.26 9.60
CA ARG A 100 3.18 -4.28 11.01
C ARG A 100 1.67 -4.52 11.13
N VAL A 101 1.18 -4.69 12.35
CA VAL A 101 -0.25 -4.64 12.69
C VAL A 101 -0.57 -3.30 13.34
N ILE A 102 -1.71 -2.71 12.99
CA ILE A 102 -2.22 -1.50 13.64
C ILE A 102 -3.66 -1.70 14.10
N GLU A 103 -4.05 -0.97 15.14
CA GLU A 103 -5.45 -0.65 15.39
C GLU A 103 -5.85 0.58 14.57
N SER A 104 -7.02 0.52 13.94
CA SER A 104 -7.51 1.58 13.06
C SER A 104 -7.85 2.86 13.81
N ASP A 105 -7.23 3.97 13.41
CA ASP A 105 -7.47 5.31 13.96
C ASP A 105 -7.63 6.31 12.80
N VAL A 106 -8.86 6.79 12.59
CA VAL A 106 -9.21 7.65 11.44
C VAL A 106 -8.52 9.01 11.52
N GLU A 107 -8.28 9.53 12.73
CA GLU A 107 -7.64 10.83 12.93
C GLU A 107 -6.17 10.73 12.51
N LYS A 108 -5.46 9.71 13.01
CA LYS A 108 -4.07 9.44 12.61
C LYS A 108 -3.94 9.14 11.12
N MET A 109 -4.83 8.34 10.54
CA MET A 109 -4.81 8.00 9.11
C MET A 109 -4.86 9.26 8.22
N ASN A 110 -5.51 10.33 8.68
CA ASN A 110 -5.73 11.55 7.92
C ASN A 110 -4.91 12.76 8.39
N ASN A 111 -4.06 12.59 9.39
CA ASN A 111 -3.14 13.61 9.87
C ASN A 111 -1.82 13.60 9.07
N PRO A 112 -1.52 14.62 8.25
CA PRO A 112 -0.31 14.64 7.43
C PRO A 112 1.00 14.71 8.24
N ASP A 113 0.93 15.13 9.51
CA ASP A 113 2.09 15.25 10.39
C ASP A 113 2.45 13.92 11.08
N ASP A 114 1.50 12.98 11.13
CA ASP A 114 1.73 11.64 11.66
C ASP A 114 2.44 10.76 10.63
N ASN A 115 3.55 10.15 11.05
CA ASN A 115 4.30 9.19 10.23
C ASN A 115 3.71 7.77 10.26
N GLU A 116 2.79 7.50 11.19
CA GLU A 116 2.14 6.20 11.36
C GLU A 116 0.70 6.20 10.86
N GLU A 117 0.22 5.02 10.45
CA GLU A 117 -1.14 4.84 9.92
C GLU A 117 -2.18 4.60 11.02
N GLY A 118 -1.77 4.30 12.25
CA GLY A 118 -2.66 4.00 13.37
C GLY A 118 -1.88 3.69 14.65
N ALA A 119 -2.52 3.07 15.63
CA ALA A 119 -1.81 2.63 16.84
C ALA A 119 -1.15 1.27 16.59
N THR A 120 0.18 1.25 16.52
CA THR A 120 0.97 0.02 16.30
C THR A 120 0.70 -1.01 17.41
N GLN A 121 0.44 -2.26 17.00
CA GLN A 121 0.21 -3.39 17.88
C GLN A 121 1.40 -4.36 17.77
N GLU A 122 2.04 -4.65 18.90
CA GLU A 122 3.21 -5.53 18.97
C GLU A 122 2.82 -7.01 19.11
N SER A 123 1.69 -7.27 19.74
CA SER A 123 1.19 -8.63 19.96
C SER A 123 -0.32 -8.65 20.17
N TRP A 124 -0.93 -9.80 19.93
CA TRP A 124 -2.31 -10.08 20.31
C TRP A 124 -2.37 -10.94 21.56
N GLN A 125 -3.18 -10.55 22.53
CA GLN A 125 -3.41 -11.31 23.76
C GLN A 125 -4.83 -11.84 23.81
N SER A 126 -4.97 -13.12 24.15
CA SER A 126 -6.28 -13.71 24.40
C SER A 126 -6.94 -13.08 25.62
N LEU A 127 -8.22 -12.72 25.49
CA LEU A 127 -9.04 -12.23 26.61
C LEU A 127 -9.15 -13.24 27.76
N SER A 128 -8.95 -14.53 27.47
CA SER A 128 -8.93 -15.61 28.47
C SER A 128 -7.57 -15.84 29.15
N GLY A 129 -6.57 -14.98 28.89
CA GLY A 129 -5.29 -14.98 29.61
C GLY A 129 -4.29 -16.07 29.22
N GLY A 130 -4.45 -16.71 28.06
CA GLY A 130 -3.61 -17.83 27.61
C GLY A 130 -2.61 -17.48 26.50
N ALA A 131 -3.10 -17.44 25.25
CA ALA A 131 -2.24 -17.27 24.10
C ALA A 131 -1.82 -15.81 23.91
N ASN A 132 -0.52 -15.59 23.75
CA ASN A 132 0.07 -14.35 23.25
C ASN A 132 0.69 -14.63 21.88
N VAL A 133 0.29 -13.86 20.87
CA VAL A 133 0.81 -13.97 19.51
C VAL A 133 1.61 -12.72 19.20
N PRO A 134 2.95 -12.75 19.28
CA PRO A 134 3.79 -11.65 18.81
C PRO A 134 3.62 -11.46 17.30
N PHE A 135 3.57 -10.21 16.85
CA PHE A 135 3.43 -9.90 15.42
C PHE A 135 4.77 -9.73 14.73
N ASN A 136 5.78 -9.19 15.42
CA ASN A 136 7.06 -8.87 14.79
C ASN A 136 8.03 -10.07 14.71
N GLU A 137 7.81 -11.10 15.52
CA GLU A 137 8.67 -12.27 15.63
C GLU A 137 7.84 -13.55 15.74
N SER A 138 8.33 -14.66 15.17
CA SER A 138 7.77 -16.00 15.34
C SER A 138 8.91 -17.00 15.51
N ASN A 139 8.87 -17.77 16.60
CA ASN A 139 9.86 -18.82 16.91
C ASN A 139 11.33 -18.35 16.87
N GLY A 140 11.63 -17.12 17.32
CA GLY A 140 13.00 -16.59 17.26
C GLY A 140 13.37 -15.89 15.96
N PHE A 141 12.47 -15.86 14.97
CA PHE A 141 12.74 -15.31 13.64
C PHE A 141 11.86 -14.07 13.37
N PRO A 142 12.42 -12.98 12.82
CA PRO A 142 11.65 -11.79 12.49
C PRO A 142 10.70 -12.05 11.31
N VAL A 143 9.44 -11.70 11.49
CA VAL A 143 8.38 -11.93 10.49
C VAL A 143 7.99 -10.65 9.77
N SER A 144 7.98 -9.51 10.47
CA SER A 144 7.65 -8.19 9.94
C SER A 144 8.89 -7.41 9.53
N LEU A 145 8.70 -6.36 8.73
CA LEU A 145 9.77 -5.40 8.41
C LEU A 145 10.32 -4.74 9.68
N LEU A 146 9.46 -4.40 10.66
CA LEU A 146 9.93 -3.87 11.94
C LEU A 146 10.88 -4.84 12.66
N GLY A 147 10.56 -6.14 12.68
CA GLY A 147 11.44 -7.15 13.26
C GLY A 147 12.74 -7.33 12.46
N VAL A 148 12.67 -7.24 11.13
CA VAL A 148 13.81 -7.40 10.21
C VAL A 148 14.79 -6.24 10.27
N GLU A 149 14.36 -5.04 10.68
CA GLU A 149 15.17 -3.82 10.60
C GLU A 149 16.58 -3.97 11.21
N THR A 150 16.68 -4.67 12.33
CA THR A 150 17.96 -4.90 13.05
C THR A 150 18.89 -5.89 12.34
N VAL A 151 18.35 -6.76 11.49
CA VAL A 151 19.07 -7.82 10.76
C VAL A 151 18.99 -7.64 9.24
N ARG A 152 18.60 -6.45 8.78
CA ARG A 152 18.26 -6.14 7.38
C ARG A 152 19.39 -6.38 6.38
N ASP A 153 20.64 -6.43 6.83
CA ASP A 153 21.80 -6.66 5.95
C ASP A 153 22.15 -8.16 5.83
N THR A 154 21.45 -9.03 6.55
CA THR A 154 21.71 -10.47 6.58
C THR A 154 20.72 -11.27 5.72
N LEU A 155 21.22 -12.29 5.02
CA LEU A 155 20.35 -13.22 4.30
C LEU A 155 19.61 -14.14 5.29
N PRO A 156 18.34 -14.51 5.01
CA PRO A 156 17.55 -14.12 3.84
C PRO A 156 16.82 -12.77 3.98
N TYR A 157 16.90 -12.11 5.13
CA TYR A 157 16.10 -10.93 5.46
C TYR A 157 16.40 -9.70 4.60
N SER A 158 17.62 -9.56 4.10
CA SER A 158 18.00 -8.48 3.18
C SER A 158 17.23 -8.49 1.88
N GLN A 159 16.78 -9.66 1.42
CA GLN A 159 15.91 -9.77 0.24
C GLN A 159 14.48 -9.30 0.52
N ARG A 160 14.07 -9.23 1.78
CA ARG A 160 12.74 -8.81 2.21
C ARG A 160 12.69 -7.34 2.61
N TRP A 161 13.83 -6.74 2.92
CA TRP A 161 13.85 -5.38 3.41
C TRP A 161 13.40 -4.36 2.35
N ILE A 162 12.41 -3.54 2.72
CA ILE A 162 11.96 -2.38 1.95
C ILE A 162 12.14 -1.13 2.81
N PRO A 163 13.05 -0.20 2.42
CA PRO A 163 13.24 1.07 3.12
C PRO A 163 11.95 1.90 3.18
N GLU A 164 11.74 2.68 4.24
CA GLU A 164 10.48 3.40 4.45
C GLU A 164 10.12 4.36 3.29
N GLY A 165 11.11 5.07 2.73
CA GLY A 165 10.92 5.96 1.59
C GLY A 165 10.54 5.24 0.28
N GLU A 166 10.75 3.92 0.19
CA GLU A 166 10.39 3.11 -0.97
C GLU A 166 9.05 2.40 -0.83
N ARG A 167 8.41 2.43 0.36
CA ARG A 167 7.10 1.80 0.64
C ARG A 167 5.96 2.61 0.00
N TYR A 168 5.82 2.49 -1.32
CA TYR A 168 4.90 3.30 -2.12
C TYR A 168 3.45 2.81 -2.10
N PHE A 169 3.23 1.50 -2.12
CA PHE A 169 1.90 0.90 -1.96
C PHE A 169 1.72 0.46 -0.51
N LEU A 170 0.58 0.81 0.07
CA LEU A 170 0.08 0.26 1.34
C LEU A 170 -1.03 -0.74 1.03
N ILE A 171 -0.95 -1.93 1.59
CA ILE A 171 -2.02 -2.92 1.48
C ILE A 171 -2.58 -3.16 2.88
N LYS A 172 -3.82 -2.73 3.10
CA LYS A 172 -4.55 -2.99 4.35
C LYS A 172 -5.35 -4.27 4.21
N CYS A 173 -5.07 -5.25 5.05
CA CYS A 173 -5.85 -6.49 5.12
C CYS A 173 -6.75 -6.43 6.35
N THR A 174 -8.06 -6.61 6.15
CA THR A 174 -9.07 -6.42 7.20
C THR A 174 -10.13 -7.50 7.13
N GLN A 175 -10.67 -7.93 8.27
CA GLN A 175 -11.87 -8.77 8.27
C GLN A 175 -13.11 -7.95 7.91
N TYR A 176 -14.03 -8.62 7.22
CA TYR A 176 -15.35 -8.05 6.95
C TYR A 176 -16.09 -7.72 8.26
N PRO A 177 -16.86 -6.61 8.29
CA PRO A 177 -17.63 -6.22 9.47
C PRO A 177 -18.73 -7.24 9.78
N ILE A 178 -19.28 -7.16 11.00
CA ILE A 178 -20.37 -8.02 11.41
C ILE A 178 -21.59 -7.76 10.52
N GLY A 179 -22.24 -8.83 10.06
CA GLY A 179 -23.43 -8.76 9.19
C GLY A 179 -23.12 -8.62 7.70
N HIS A 180 -21.84 -8.56 7.30
CA HIS A 180 -21.49 -8.53 5.88
C HIS A 180 -21.64 -9.92 5.23
N ARG A 181 -22.05 -9.98 3.95
CA ARG A 181 -22.27 -11.26 3.23
C ARG A 181 -21.04 -12.17 3.13
N HIS A 182 -19.85 -11.57 3.17
CA HIS A 182 -18.55 -12.25 3.13
C HIS A 182 -17.93 -12.44 4.52
N GLN A 183 -18.68 -12.13 5.58
CA GLN A 183 -18.25 -12.40 6.94
C GLN A 183 -18.18 -13.92 7.13
N HIS A 184 -17.04 -14.38 7.63
CA HIS A 184 -16.83 -15.78 7.96
C HIS A 184 -16.22 -15.92 9.33
N HIS A 185 -16.56 -17.03 9.97
CA HIS A 185 -16.07 -17.38 11.28
C HIS A 185 -14.70 -18.08 11.17
N PRO A 186 -13.60 -17.54 11.75
CA PRO A 186 -12.26 -18.12 11.59
C PRO A 186 -12.13 -19.57 12.10
N SER A 187 -12.95 -20.00 13.06
CA SER A 187 -12.92 -21.40 13.56
C SER A 187 -13.25 -22.44 12.49
N ASN A 188 -13.84 -22.04 11.36
CA ASN A 188 -14.12 -22.97 10.28
C ASN A 188 -12.86 -23.30 9.45
N GLY A 189 -11.69 -22.76 9.84
CA GLY A 189 -10.42 -23.01 9.18
C GLY A 189 -10.19 -22.18 7.91
N PHE A 190 -11.06 -21.21 7.65
CA PHE A 190 -10.93 -20.25 6.56
C PHE A 190 -11.25 -18.84 7.07
N LEU A 191 -10.59 -17.85 6.48
CA LEU A 191 -10.73 -16.45 6.81
C LEU A 191 -10.91 -15.67 5.52
N ALA A 192 -12.00 -14.90 5.42
CA ALA A 192 -12.21 -13.98 4.33
C ALA A 192 -11.80 -12.57 4.74
N LEU A 193 -10.97 -11.96 3.90
CA LEU A 193 -10.37 -10.65 4.10
C LEU A 193 -10.81 -9.72 2.98
N GLN A 194 -11.05 -8.47 3.36
CA GLN A 194 -11.08 -7.35 2.44
C GLN A 194 -9.66 -6.78 2.35
N ILE A 195 -9.08 -6.83 1.16
CA ILE A 195 -7.79 -6.24 0.86
C ILE A 195 -8.03 -4.87 0.22
N ASP A 196 -7.39 -3.83 0.75
CA ASP A 196 -7.40 -2.48 0.21
C ASP A 196 -5.97 -2.03 -0.12
N VAL A 197 -5.63 -2.01 -1.41
CA VAL A 197 -4.35 -1.54 -1.94
C VAL A 197 -4.46 -0.03 -2.18
N GLN A 198 -3.60 0.75 -1.53
CA GLN A 198 -3.64 2.21 -1.52
C GLN A 198 -2.31 2.81 -2.01
N TRP A 199 -2.36 3.87 -2.81
CA TRP A 199 -1.18 4.60 -3.27
C TRP A 199 -1.48 6.06 -3.63
N PRO A 200 -0.50 6.97 -3.56
CA PRO A 200 0.80 6.81 -2.91
C PRO A 200 0.67 6.71 -1.38
N TYR A 201 1.43 5.83 -0.74
CA TYR A 201 1.49 5.69 0.72
C TYR A 201 2.59 6.57 1.33
N LYS A 202 3.85 6.18 1.18
CA LYS A 202 5.02 6.98 1.57
C LYS A 202 5.69 7.52 0.30
N VAL A 203 6.07 8.80 0.33
CA VAL A 203 6.78 9.48 -0.77
C VAL A 203 8.09 10.04 -0.22
N PRO A 204 9.22 9.91 -0.94
CA PRO A 204 10.49 10.49 -0.53
C PRO A 204 10.35 12.00 -0.28
N ASP A 205 10.89 12.46 0.86
CA ASP A 205 10.87 13.86 1.27
C ASP A 205 12.30 14.29 1.65
N PRO A 206 13.03 14.95 0.73
CA PRO A 206 14.40 15.40 0.98
C PRO A 206 14.54 16.37 2.16
N SER A 207 13.46 17.02 2.59
CA SER A 207 13.49 17.93 3.74
C SER A 207 13.67 17.18 5.08
N ARG A 208 13.42 15.87 5.10
CA ARG A 208 13.49 15.00 6.28
C ARG A 208 14.75 14.12 6.31
N GLY A 209 15.75 14.44 5.47
CA GLY A 209 17.01 13.69 5.37
C GLY A 209 17.08 12.79 4.13
N THR A 210 18.19 12.05 3.99
CA THR A 210 18.45 11.20 2.80
C THR A 210 17.46 10.04 2.65
N ASP A 211 16.99 9.48 3.77
CA ASP A 211 15.97 8.43 3.82
C ASP A 211 14.61 8.97 4.31
N GLY A 212 14.46 10.31 4.28
CA GLY A 212 13.27 11.00 4.72
C GLY A 212 12.08 10.66 3.83
N PHE A 213 10.91 10.50 4.46
CA PHE A 213 9.66 10.30 3.75
C PHE A 213 8.55 11.13 4.37
N ARG A 214 7.53 11.38 3.56
CA ARG A 214 6.24 11.93 3.97
C ARG A 214 5.17 10.90 3.68
N ARG A 215 4.38 10.58 4.70
CA ARG A 215 3.16 9.77 4.55
C ARG A 215 2.07 10.65 3.93
N VAL A 216 1.36 10.12 2.94
CA VAL A 216 0.22 10.79 2.31
C VAL A 216 -1.02 10.40 3.09
N ALA A 217 -1.85 11.37 3.52
CA ALA A 217 -3.10 11.07 4.24
C ALA A 217 -4.04 10.19 3.40
N GLU A 218 -4.77 9.29 4.06
CA GLU A 218 -5.62 8.28 3.40
C GLU A 218 -6.61 8.90 2.39
N ARG A 219 -7.25 10.02 2.74
CA ARG A 219 -8.20 10.74 1.86
C ARG A 219 -7.64 11.19 0.50
N TYR A 220 -6.32 11.24 0.32
CA TYR A 220 -5.67 11.64 -0.93
C TYR A 220 -5.12 10.46 -1.73
N ARG A 221 -5.29 9.23 -1.25
CA ARG A 221 -4.80 8.04 -1.92
C ARG A 221 -5.81 7.54 -2.96
N SER A 222 -5.29 6.87 -3.97
CA SER A 222 -6.06 5.99 -4.84
C SER A 222 -6.17 4.62 -4.18
N HIS A 223 -7.26 3.91 -4.45
CA HIS A 223 -7.58 2.65 -3.78
C HIS A 223 -8.03 1.59 -4.79
N PHE A 224 -7.65 0.35 -4.53
CA PHE A 224 -8.16 -0.84 -5.22
C PHE A 224 -8.49 -1.91 -4.18
N ARG A 225 -9.73 -2.40 -4.22
CA ARG A 225 -10.23 -3.37 -3.23
C ARG A 225 -10.61 -4.68 -3.89
N PHE A 226 -10.22 -5.77 -3.25
CA PHE A 226 -10.62 -7.11 -3.66
C PHE A 226 -10.81 -8.02 -2.44
N PRO A 227 -11.71 -9.02 -2.53
CA PRO A 227 -11.81 -10.08 -1.53
C PRO A 227 -10.64 -11.06 -1.69
N LEU A 228 -10.12 -11.56 -0.59
CA LEU A 228 -9.17 -12.67 -0.57
C LEU A 228 -9.53 -13.62 0.57
N ALA A 229 -9.35 -14.92 0.37
CA ALA A 229 -9.55 -15.91 1.41
C ALA A 229 -8.23 -16.65 1.70
N ILE A 230 -7.94 -16.88 2.98
CA ILE A 230 -6.84 -17.73 3.42
C ILE A 230 -7.40 -18.92 4.20
N THR A 231 -6.70 -20.04 4.14
CA THR A 231 -7.07 -21.27 4.84
C THR A 231 -5.96 -21.69 5.80
N ARG A 232 -6.32 -22.47 6.82
CA ARG A 232 -5.37 -23.07 7.76
C ARG A 232 -4.52 -24.16 7.12
#